data_AF-A0A8J8WH65-F1
#
_entry.id   AF-A0A8J8WH65-F1
#
_cell.length_a   1.000
_cell.length_b   1.000
_cell.length_c   1.000
_cell.angle_alpha   90.00
_cell.angle_beta   90.00
_cell.angle_gamma   90.00
#
_symmetry.space_group_name_H-M   'P 1'
#
loop_
_entity.id
_entity.type
_entity.pdbx_description
1 polymer ?
#
loop_
_entity_poly.entity_id
_entity_poly.type
_entity_poly.pdbx_seq_one_letter_code
_entity_poly.pdbx_strand_id
1 'polypeptide(L)'
;MSFLGGGSSSKSNEDIKTALLQQVQQEQAMNNARALIGKINENCFDACVPAPGASLSAKENACMSSCMQKYINMWNTVSRSYMHRMNEERKKMGGDVAGLSM
;
A
#
# COMPACT_ATOMS: atom_id res chain seq x y z
N MET A 1 -4.17 11.60 -53.14
CA MET A 1 -4.12 13.01 -52.74
C MET A 1 -5.38 13.28 -51.94
N SER A 2 -5.38 13.66 -50.66
CA SER A 2 -5.25 15.06 -50.25
C SER A 2 -5.59 15.23 -48.75
N PHE A 3 -4.59 15.62 -47.96
CA PHE A 3 -4.56 16.75 -47.01
C PHE A 3 -5.41 16.74 -45.71
N LEU A 4 -4.70 16.54 -44.58
CA LEU A 4 -4.68 17.33 -43.33
C LEU A 4 -5.98 18.00 -42.84
N GLY A 5 -6.45 17.58 -41.66
CA GLY A 5 -7.41 18.33 -40.83
C GLY A 5 -7.13 18.10 -39.34
N GLY A 6 -6.32 18.97 -38.73
CA GLY A 6 -5.97 18.93 -37.31
C GLY A 6 -7.02 19.58 -36.39
N GLY A 7 -6.98 19.16 -35.12
CA GLY A 7 -7.74 19.70 -33.97
C GLY A 7 -8.43 18.55 -33.20
N SER A 8 -8.04 18.12 -32.00
CA SER A 8 -7.65 18.89 -30.82
C SER A 8 -6.81 18.05 -29.86
N SER A 9 -5.55 18.44 -29.68
CA SER A 9 -4.51 17.76 -28.88
C SER A 9 -4.60 18.02 -27.36
N SER A 10 -5.81 18.19 -26.80
CA SER A 10 -6.00 18.57 -25.39
C SER A 10 -6.79 17.57 -24.55
N LYS A 11 -7.54 16.63 -25.15
CA LYS A 11 -8.22 15.55 -24.41
C LYS A 11 -7.31 14.36 -24.11
N SER A 12 -6.26 14.13 -24.91
CA SER A 12 -5.35 13.00 -24.72
C SER A 12 -4.43 13.12 -23.51
N ASN A 13 -3.99 14.34 -23.15
CA ASN A 13 -3.00 14.52 -22.09
C ASN A 13 -3.56 14.28 -20.68
N GLU A 14 -4.79 14.74 -20.42
CA GLU A 14 -5.45 14.48 -19.13
C GLU A 14 -5.85 13.00 -18.98
N ASP A 15 -6.27 12.35 -20.06
CA ASP A 15 -6.55 10.91 -20.07
C ASP A 15 -5.28 10.08 -19.83
N ILE A 16 -4.17 10.44 -20.50
CA ILE A 16 -2.86 9.80 -20.29
C ILE A 16 -2.37 10.01 -18.86
N LYS A 17 -2.49 11.24 -18.32
CA LYS A 17 -2.10 11.54 -16.94
C LYS A 17 -2.92 10.74 -15.94
N THR A 18 -4.23 10.63 -16.16
CA THR A 18 -5.12 9.84 -15.28
C THR A 18 -4.77 8.36 -15.32
N ALA A 19 -4.55 7.80 -16.52
CA ALA A 19 -4.12 6.41 -16.67
C ALA A 19 -2.77 6.13 -16.00
N LEU A 20 -1.81 7.05 -16.15
CA LEU A 20 -0.49 6.95 -15.50
C LEU A 20 -0.61 7.02 -13.97
N LEU A 21 -1.42 7.95 -13.44
CA LEU A 21 -1.66 8.04 -11.99
C LEU A 21 -2.30 6.77 -11.43
N GLN A 22 -3.26 6.18 -12.15
CA GLN A 22 -3.86 4.90 -11.76
C GLN A 22 -2.84 3.78 -11.76
N GLN A 23 -1.99 3.70 -12.78
CA GLN A 23 -0.91 2.71 -12.83
C GLN A 23 0.05 2.86 -11.64
N VAL A 24 0.51 4.08 -11.37
CA VAL A 24 1.41 4.35 -10.23
C VAL A 24 0.76 3.97 -8.90
N GLN A 25 -0.52 4.26 -8.70
CA GLN A 25 -1.25 3.86 -7.49
C GLN A 25 -1.33 2.34 -7.34
N GLN A 26 -1.60 1.62 -8.43
CA GLN A 26 -1.66 0.16 -8.41
C GLN A 26 -0.29 -0.44 -8.08
N GLU A 27 0.79 0.07 -8.69
CA GLU A 27 2.15 -0.37 -8.41
C GLU A 27 2.54 -0.10 -6.95
N GLN A 28 2.18 1.07 -6.42
CA GLN A 28 2.40 1.42 -5.03
C GLN A 28 1.66 0.46 -4.08
N ALA A 29 0.39 0.17 -4.35
CA ALA A 29 -0.39 -0.77 -3.55
C ALA A 29 0.26 -2.16 -3.52
N MET A 30 0.73 -2.64 -4.68
CA MET A 30 1.45 -3.92 -4.78
C MET A 30 2.77 -3.91 -4.00
N ASN A 31 3.54 -2.82 -4.07
CA ASN A 31 4.80 -2.71 -3.33
C ASN A 31 4.58 -2.65 -1.82
N ASN A 32 3.55 -1.94 -1.36
CA ASN A 32 3.17 -1.92 0.05
C ASN A 32 2.75 -3.30 0.56
N ALA A 33 1.98 -4.05 -0.23
CA ALA A 33 1.60 -5.42 0.12
C ALA A 33 2.83 -6.35 0.23
N ARG A 34 3.77 -6.24 -0.70
CA ARG A 34 5.04 -7.00 -0.64
C ARG A 34 5.84 -6.67 0.61
N ALA A 35 5.95 -5.38 0.96
CA ALA A 35 6.65 -4.95 2.17
C ALA A 35 5.98 -5.52 3.44
N LEU A 36 4.65 -5.52 3.50
CA LEU A 36 3.91 -6.12 4.61
C LEU A 36 4.19 -7.63 4.72
N ILE A 37 4.15 -8.37 3.61
CA ILE A 37 4.48 -9.80 3.61
C ILE A 37 5.92 -10.04 4.05
N GLY A 38 6.87 -9.21 3.60
CA GLY A 38 8.25 -9.27 4.06
C GLY A 38 8.36 -9.13 5.58
N LYS A 39 7.65 -8.16 6.16
CA LYS A 39 7.62 -7.98 7.63
C LYS A 39 6.91 -9.10 8.37
N ILE A 40 5.86 -9.68 7.80
CA ILE A 40 5.22 -10.87 8.36
C ILE A 40 6.22 -12.03 8.41
N ASN A 41 6.95 -12.26 7.32
CA ASN A 41 7.93 -13.33 7.23
C ASN A 41 9.04 -13.17 8.28
N GLU A 42 9.65 -11.98 8.35
CA GLU A 42 10.69 -11.67 9.35
C GLU A 42 10.17 -11.90 10.78
N ASN A 43 9.11 -11.20 11.18
CA ASN A 43 8.63 -11.21 12.57
C ASN A 43 8.10 -12.58 12.99
N CYS A 44 7.40 -13.27 12.10
CA CYS A 44 6.82 -14.55 12.47
C CYS A 44 7.86 -15.67 12.45
N PHE A 45 8.86 -15.63 11.56
CA PHE A 45 9.96 -16.58 11.61
C PHE A 45 10.73 -16.44 12.93
N ASP A 46 11.12 -15.22 13.29
CA ASP A 46 11.83 -14.93 14.54
C ASP A 46 11.04 -15.38 15.78
N ALA A 47 9.72 -15.23 15.76
CA ALA A 47 8.85 -15.61 16.89
C ALA A 47 8.56 -17.12 16.96
N CYS A 48 8.49 -17.81 15.83
CA CYS A 48 7.96 -19.18 15.75
C CYS A 48 9.01 -20.26 15.49
N VAL A 49 10.21 -19.93 15.00
CA VAL A 49 11.23 -20.92 14.58
C VAL A 49 12.47 -20.80 15.47
N PRO A 50 12.46 -21.40 16.68
CA PRO A 50 13.56 -21.28 17.63
C PRO A 50 14.82 -22.07 17.24
N ALA A 51 14.68 -23.09 16.39
CA ALA A 51 15.77 -23.93 15.92
C ALA A 51 15.59 -24.21 14.41
N PRO A 52 16.12 -23.35 13.53
CA PRO A 52 15.97 -23.51 12.09
C PRO A 52 16.52 -24.85 11.60
N GLY A 53 15.75 -25.51 10.73
CA GLY A 53 16.11 -26.79 10.11
C GLY A 53 15.70 -26.85 8.65
N ALA A 54 15.84 -28.03 8.03
CA ALA A 54 15.48 -28.24 6.62
C ALA A 54 13.96 -28.16 6.37
N SER A 55 13.15 -28.30 7.42
CA SER A 55 11.69 -28.21 7.35
C SER A 55 11.12 -27.65 8.64
N LEU A 56 9.92 -27.07 8.55
CA LEU A 56 9.15 -26.67 9.72
C LEU A 56 8.46 -27.88 10.34
N SER A 57 8.60 -28.03 11.65
CA SER A 57 7.81 -28.98 12.44
C SER A 57 6.32 -28.63 12.41
N ALA A 58 5.46 -29.57 12.81
CA ALA A 58 4.02 -29.31 12.90
C ALA A 58 3.70 -28.15 13.86
N LYS A 59 4.47 -28.01 14.95
CA LYS A 59 4.32 -26.93 15.92
C LYS A 59 4.71 -25.57 15.34
N GLU A 60 5.81 -25.50 14.60
CA GLU A 60 6.26 -24.28 13.92
C GLU A 60 5.27 -23.86 12.84
N ASN A 61 4.75 -24.79 12.03
CA ASN A 61 3.70 -24.50 11.04
C ASN A 61 2.42 -23.94 11.68
N ALA A 62 1.98 -24.53 12.80
CA ALA A 62 0.81 -24.05 13.54
C ALA A 62 1.05 -22.65 14.14
N CYS A 63 2.23 -22.43 14.73
CA CYS A 63 2.63 -21.11 15.22
C CYS A 63 2.65 -20.08 14.09
N MET A 64 3.22 -20.43 12.94
CA MET A 64 3.32 -19.57 11.77
C MET A 64 1.95 -19.13 11.27
N SER A 65 1.02 -20.07 11.09
CA SER A 65 -0.36 -19.77 10.71
C SER A 65 -1.02 -18.79 11.67
N SER A 66 -0.87 -19.02 12.98
CA SER A 66 -1.43 -18.14 14.01
C SER A 66 -0.76 -16.76 14.02
N CYS A 67 0.56 -16.71 13.88
CA CYS A 67 1.32 -15.46 13.86
C CYS A 67 0.91 -14.58 12.68
N MET A 68 0.85 -15.14 11.47
CA MET A 68 0.44 -14.39 10.27
C MET A 68 -0.96 -13.79 10.45
N GLN A 69 -1.92 -14.57 10.94
CA GLN A 69 -3.28 -14.08 11.20
C GLN A 69 -3.30 -12.96 12.24
N LYS A 70 -2.58 -13.11 13.36
CA LYS A 70 -2.47 -12.09 14.40
C LYS A 70 -1.79 -10.82 13.87
N TYR A 71 -0.74 -10.95 13.09
CA TYR A 71 0.00 -9.83 12.51
C TYR A 71 -0.87 -9.01 11.56
N ILE A 72 -1.61 -9.68 10.67
CA ILE A 72 -2.55 -8.99 9.76
C ILE A 72 -3.65 -8.28 10.55
N ASN A 73 -4.21 -8.92 11.58
CA ASN A 73 -5.23 -8.30 12.43
C ASN A 73 -4.71 -7.05 13.16
N MET A 74 -3.49 -7.14 13.69
CA MET A 74 -2.79 -6.01 14.29
C MET A 74 -2.59 -4.89 13.25
N TRP A 75 -2.00 -5.21 12.09
CA TRP A 75 -1.74 -4.24 11.03
C TRP A 75 -3.02 -3.54 10.58
N ASN A 76 -4.11 -4.27 10.36
CA ASN A 76 -5.41 -3.71 10.00
C ASN A 76 -5.93 -2.71 11.05
N THR A 77 -5.77 -3.04 12.33
CA THR A 77 -6.22 -2.18 13.43
C THR A 77 -5.39 -0.91 13.50
N VAL A 78 -4.06 -1.05 13.49
CA VAL A 78 -3.13 0.08 13.52
C VAL A 78 -3.31 0.96 12.29
N SER A 79 -3.44 0.38 11.11
CA SER A 79 -3.65 1.10 9.84
C SER A 79 -4.91 1.97 9.89
N ARG A 80 -6.05 1.42 10.33
CA ARG A 80 -7.29 2.21 10.50
C ARG A 80 -7.12 3.36 11.50
N SER A 81 -6.54 3.08 12.67
CA SER A 81 -6.32 4.10 13.70
C SER A 81 -5.38 5.21 13.22
N TYR A 82 -4.31 4.85 12.50
CA TYR A 82 -3.35 5.78 11.92
C TYR A 82 -4.01 6.65 10.85
N MET A 83 -4.74 6.05 9.91
CA MET A 83 -5.45 6.79 8.85
C MET A 83 -6.52 7.73 9.42
N HIS A 84 -7.23 7.30 10.46
CA HIS A 84 -8.19 8.16 11.16
C HIS A 84 -7.50 9.40 11.72
N ARG A 85 -6.39 9.23 12.46
CA ARG A 85 -5.63 10.38 12.99
C ARG A 85 -5.05 11.27 11.89
N MET A 86 -4.46 10.68 10.85
CA MET A 86 -3.90 11.44 9.73
C MET A 86 -4.95 12.33 9.07
N ASN A 87 -6.15 11.80 8.83
CA ASN A 87 -7.24 12.58 8.24
C ASN A 87 -7.69 13.74 9.15
N GLU A 88 -7.77 13.53 10.46
CA GLU A 88 -8.11 14.58 11.42
C GLU A 88 -7.04 15.68 11.46
N GLU A 89 -5.76 15.30 11.50
CA GLU A 89 -4.66 16.27 11.47
C GLU A 89 -4.59 17.04 10.14
N ARG A 90 -4.88 16.39 9.00
CA ARG A 90 -4.98 17.10 7.71
C ARG A 90 -6.11 18.13 7.69
N LYS A 91 -7.26 17.85 8.31
CA LYS A 91 -8.35 18.83 8.44
C LYS A 91 -7.95 20.01 9.32
N LYS A 92 -7.26 19.75 10.45
CA LYS A 92 -6.77 20.81 11.34
C LYS A 92 -5.72 21.69 10.67
N MET A 93 -4.79 21.10 9.93
CA MET A 93 -3.79 21.84 9.14
C MET A 93 -4.43 22.58 7.96
N GLY A 94 -5.58 22.11 7.45
CA GLY A 94 -6.37 22.76 6.41
C GLY A 94 -6.98 24.12 6.80
N GLY A 95 -6.78 24.60 8.03
CA GLY A 95 -7.09 25.98 8.43
C GLY A 95 -6.16 27.04 7.83
N ASP A 96 -4.94 26.65 7.40
CA ASP A 96 -3.91 27.58 6.91
C ASP A 96 -3.50 27.35 5.44
N VAL A 97 -3.97 26.27 4.78
CA VAL A 97 -3.56 25.92 3.39
C VAL A 97 -4.54 26.39 2.31
N ALA A 98 -5.62 27.11 2.68
CA ALA A 98 -6.51 27.74 1.70
C ALA A 98 -5.80 28.80 0.82
N GLY A 99 -4.54 29.17 1.14
CA GLY A 99 -3.70 30.06 0.34
C GLY A 99 -2.74 29.38 -0.65
N LEU A 100 -2.68 28.05 -0.74
CA LEU A 100 -1.73 27.32 -1.62
C LEU A 100 -2.40 26.22 -2.47
N SER A 101 -3.72 26.28 -2.63
CA SER A 101 -4.41 25.56 -3.69
C SER A 101 -4.27 26.33 -5.00
N MET A 102 -3.73 25.63 -5.99
CA MET A 102 -3.94 25.86 -7.42
C MET A 102 -5.38 26.25 -7.76
#